data_AF-A0A3S1AMK0-F1
#
_entry.id   AF-A0A3S1AMK0-F1
#
_cell.length_a   1.000
_cell.length_b   1.000
_cell.length_c   1.000
_cell.angle_alpha   90.00
_cell.angle_beta   90.00
_cell.angle_gamma   90.00
#
_symmetry.space_group_name_H-M   'P 1'
#
loop_
_entity.id
_entity.type
_entity.pdbx_description
1 polymer ?
#
loop_
_entity_poly.entity_id
_entity_poly.type
_entity_poly.pdbx_seq_one_letter_code
_entity_poly.pdbx_strand_id
1 'polypeptide(L)'
;MKAVIDRAEREAAALASGGVDGIIVENFFDAPFTKNQVDPAVVSAITVVVQRIQNLVTQPIGLNVLRNDAKSAMAIASCVHAQFIRVNVLTGVMATDQGLIEGEAHQLLRYRRELGSDVKIIADVLVKHARPLSSPNLTVAVKDTIERGLADAVILSGWATGSPPSLEDLELASAAADGTPVFIGSGASVDNIATLMQAADGVIVSSSLKRQGRIEQTIDPNRVATFVEAARIIRNSSNNSSSNSKGGKKSTSSVKLHS
;
A
#
# COMPACT_ATOMS: atom_id res chain seq x y z
N MET A 1 9.96 6.30 -23.55
CA MET A 1 8.61 6.71 -23.11
C MET A 1 7.49 5.84 -23.68
N LYS A 2 7.31 5.73 -25.01
CA LYS A 2 6.19 4.96 -25.62
C LYS A 2 6.01 3.54 -25.05
N ALA A 3 7.08 2.74 -25.01
CA ALA A 3 7.02 1.37 -24.48
C ALA A 3 6.57 1.28 -23.01
N VAL A 4 6.88 2.30 -22.19
CA VAL A 4 6.45 2.38 -20.79
C VAL A 4 4.95 2.65 -20.72
N ILE A 5 4.45 3.59 -21.51
CA ILE A 5 3.01 3.90 -21.60
C ILE A 5 2.24 2.67 -22.11
N ASP A 6 2.69 2.06 -23.21
CA ASP A 6 2.02 0.90 -23.81
C ASP A 6 1.94 -0.29 -22.83
N ARG A 7 2.98 -0.50 -22.01
CA ARG A 7 2.96 -1.53 -20.96
C ARG A 7 2.00 -1.15 -19.83
N ALA A 8 2.05 0.08 -19.36
CA ALA A 8 1.24 0.56 -18.25
C ALA A 8 -0.26 0.53 -18.58
N GLU A 9 -0.66 0.98 -19.79
CA GLU A 9 -2.04 0.91 -20.27
C GLU A 9 -2.52 -0.54 -20.36
N ARG A 10 -1.71 -1.45 -20.92
CA ARG A 10 -2.07 -2.88 -21.03
C ARG A 10 -2.24 -3.54 -19.66
N GLU A 11 -1.34 -3.27 -18.73
CA GLU A 11 -1.40 -3.85 -17.38
C GLU A 11 -2.55 -3.26 -16.56
N ALA A 12 -2.84 -1.97 -16.68
CA ALA A 12 -3.99 -1.34 -16.03
C ALA A 12 -5.32 -1.90 -16.55
N ALA A 13 -5.47 -2.07 -17.87
CA ALA A 13 -6.66 -2.70 -18.44
C ALA A 13 -6.84 -4.15 -17.94
N ALA A 14 -5.75 -4.93 -17.87
CA ALA A 14 -5.80 -6.29 -17.35
C ALA A 14 -6.22 -6.32 -15.86
N LEU A 15 -5.66 -5.44 -15.03
CA LEU A 15 -6.02 -5.29 -13.63
C LEU A 15 -7.51 -4.93 -13.46
N ALA A 16 -7.97 -3.89 -14.17
CA ALA A 16 -9.35 -3.45 -14.11
C ALA A 16 -10.33 -4.54 -14.56
N SER A 17 -10.04 -5.23 -15.66
CA SER A 17 -10.88 -6.33 -16.16
C SER A 17 -10.94 -7.54 -15.23
N GLY A 18 -9.88 -7.77 -14.45
CA GLY A 18 -9.83 -8.82 -13.44
C GLY A 18 -10.49 -8.43 -12.11
N GLY A 19 -10.97 -7.19 -11.96
CA GLY A 19 -11.81 -6.79 -10.84
C GLY A 19 -11.08 -6.28 -9.60
N VAL A 20 -9.85 -5.75 -9.73
CA VAL A 20 -9.17 -5.08 -8.61
C VAL A 20 -9.91 -3.81 -8.15
N ASP A 21 -9.74 -3.47 -6.88
CA ASP A 21 -10.38 -2.30 -6.27
C ASP A 21 -9.55 -1.00 -6.45
N GLY A 22 -8.29 -1.11 -6.87
CA GLY A 22 -7.38 0.02 -7.08
C GLY A 22 -6.08 -0.39 -7.79
N ILE A 23 -5.34 0.59 -8.31
CA ILE A 23 -4.08 0.37 -9.05
C ILE A 23 -3.00 1.27 -8.47
N ILE A 24 -1.80 0.72 -8.22
CA ILE A 24 -0.61 1.50 -7.84
C ILE A 24 0.35 1.57 -9.01
N VAL A 25 0.71 2.79 -9.42
CA VAL A 25 1.78 3.04 -10.39
C VAL A 25 3.10 3.19 -9.64
N GLU A 26 4.10 2.39 -10.01
CA GLU A 26 5.40 2.30 -9.35
C GLU A 26 6.53 2.30 -10.38
N ASN A 27 7.61 3.03 -10.11
CA ASN A 27 8.80 3.08 -10.97
C ASN A 27 9.77 1.90 -10.70
N PHE A 28 9.24 0.71 -10.48
CA PHE A 28 9.99 -0.47 -10.06
C PHE A 28 11.17 -0.84 -10.99
N PHE A 29 11.03 -0.56 -12.30
CA PHE A 29 12.05 -0.88 -13.30
C PHE A 29 13.17 0.18 -13.42
N ASP A 30 13.18 1.21 -12.56
CA ASP A 30 14.25 2.21 -12.50
C ASP A 30 15.45 1.77 -11.67
N ALA A 31 15.43 0.55 -11.10
CA ALA A 31 16.52 0.04 -10.27
C ALA A 31 17.88 0.12 -11.00
N PRO A 32 18.96 0.57 -10.33
CA PRO A 32 19.04 0.94 -8.92
C PRO A 32 18.37 2.28 -8.58
N PHE A 33 17.68 2.33 -7.44
CA PHE A 33 16.94 3.52 -7.01
C PHE A 33 17.82 4.59 -6.37
N THR A 34 17.43 5.86 -6.53
CA THR A 34 18.04 6.98 -5.82
C THR A 34 17.74 6.89 -4.32
N LYS A 35 18.68 7.34 -3.50
CA LYS A 35 18.48 7.48 -2.05
C LYS A 35 17.43 8.57 -1.73
N ASN A 36 17.53 9.70 -2.42
CA ASN A 36 16.71 10.88 -2.21
C ASN A 36 15.65 10.96 -3.34
N GLN A 37 15.42 12.17 -3.86
CA GLN A 37 14.46 12.42 -4.92
C GLN A 37 14.90 11.82 -6.26
N VAL A 38 13.91 11.39 -7.03
CA VAL A 38 14.11 10.95 -8.42
C VAL A 38 14.36 12.16 -9.33
N ASP A 39 14.91 11.90 -10.52
CA ASP A 39 15.09 12.94 -11.54
C ASP A 39 13.72 13.55 -11.96
N PRO A 40 13.63 14.86 -12.24
CA PRO A 40 12.40 15.48 -12.74
C PRO A 40 11.80 14.79 -13.98
N ALA A 41 12.61 14.12 -14.80
CA ALA A 41 12.14 13.31 -15.91
C ALA A 41 11.31 12.10 -15.44
N VAL A 42 11.66 11.48 -14.31
CA VAL A 42 10.88 10.38 -13.70
C VAL A 42 9.54 10.92 -13.19
N VAL A 43 9.57 12.05 -12.48
CA VAL A 43 8.34 12.74 -12.01
C VAL A 43 7.40 13.04 -13.19
N SER A 44 7.97 13.58 -14.26
CA SER A 44 7.23 13.90 -15.50
C SER A 44 6.68 12.66 -16.17
N ALA A 45 7.47 11.59 -16.28
CA ALA A 45 7.07 10.33 -16.90
C ALA A 45 5.93 9.65 -16.13
N ILE A 46 6.01 9.56 -14.80
CA ILE A 46 4.96 8.99 -13.96
C ILE A 46 3.68 9.82 -14.08
N THR A 47 3.78 11.15 -14.07
CA THR A 47 2.63 12.06 -14.25
C THR A 47 1.87 11.74 -15.54
N VAL A 48 2.59 11.63 -16.66
CA VAL A 48 1.99 11.29 -17.96
C VAL A 48 1.36 9.89 -17.94
N VAL A 49 2.05 8.89 -17.37
CA VAL A 49 1.54 7.52 -17.30
C VAL A 49 0.25 7.45 -16.47
N VAL A 50 0.18 8.13 -15.33
CA VAL A 50 -1.02 8.14 -14.48
C VAL A 50 -2.21 8.75 -15.22
N GLN A 51 -2.02 9.89 -15.89
CA GLN A 51 -3.10 10.52 -16.66
C GLN A 51 -3.62 9.59 -17.78
N ARG A 52 -2.72 8.83 -18.43
CA ARG A 52 -3.12 7.87 -19.46
C ARG A 52 -3.93 6.72 -18.88
N ILE A 53 -3.51 6.19 -17.73
CA ILE A 53 -4.25 5.14 -17.02
C ILE A 53 -5.62 5.63 -16.57
N GLN A 54 -5.72 6.83 -15.98
CA GLN A 54 -7.00 7.39 -15.51
C GLN A 54 -8.04 7.57 -16.64
N ASN A 55 -7.61 7.76 -17.88
CA ASN A 55 -8.50 7.82 -19.04
C ASN A 55 -8.96 6.43 -19.53
N LEU A 56 -8.35 5.35 -19.04
CA LEU A 56 -8.60 3.98 -19.47
C LEU A 56 -9.43 3.17 -18.48
N VAL A 57 -9.34 3.50 -17.19
CA VAL A 57 -9.93 2.72 -16.09
C VAL A 57 -10.61 3.64 -15.07
N THR A 58 -11.61 3.12 -14.35
CA THR A 58 -12.37 3.88 -13.34
C THR A 58 -11.88 3.66 -11.91
N GLN A 59 -10.97 2.69 -11.71
CA GLN A 59 -10.41 2.36 -10.41
C GLN A 59 -9.58 3.51 -9.85
N PRO A 60 -9.62 3.73 -8.51
CA PRO A 60 -8.69 4.61 -7.82
C PRO A 60 -7.23 4.31 -8.17
N ILE A 61 -6.47 5.36 -8.43
CA ILE A 61 -5.05 5.29 -8.71
C ILE A 61 -4.26 5.77 -7.50
N GLY A 62 -3.23 5.00 -7.15
CA GLY A 62 -2.21 5.37 -6.20
C GLY A 62 -0.82 5.36 -6.81
N LEU A 63 0.14 5.92 -6.08
CA LEU A 63 1.51 6.13 -6.55
C LEU A 63 2.52 5.62 -5.53
N ASN A 64 3.58 4.98 -6.01
CA ASN A 64 4.78 4.73 -5.23
C ASN A 64 6.01 5.18 -6.02
N VAL A 65 6.74 6.18 -5.53
CA VAL A 65 7.98 6.65 -6.15
C VAL A 65 9.15 6.11 -5.33
N LEU A 66 9.73 5.02 -5.82
CA LEU A 66 10.82 4.32 -5.19
C LEU A 66 12.13 5.11 -5.28
N ARG A 67 13.01 5.04 -4.27
CA ARG A 67 12.91 4.15 -3.09
C ARG A 67 12.03 4.67 -1.96
N ASN A 68 11.98 5.98 -1.73
CA ASN A 68 11.16 6.60 -0.69
C ASN A 68 10.79 8.06 -1.00
N ASP A 69 10.65 8.44 -2.28
CA ASP A 69 10.37 9.83 -2.68
C ASP A 69 8.87 10.16 -2.55
N ALA A 70 8.40 10.19 -1.30
CA ALA A 70 7.02 10.51 -0.96
C ALA A 70 6.62 11.93 -1.36
N LYS A 71 7.59 12.86 -1.42
CA LYS A 71 7.35 14.25 -1.81
C LYS A 71 6.99 14.35 -3.30
N SER A 72 7.75 13.70 -4.17
CA SER A 72 7.40 13.62 -5.60
C SER A 72 6.10 12.86 -5.81
N ALA A 73 5.88 11.75 -5.09
CA ALA A 73 4.61 11.02 -5.15
C ALA A 73 3.42 11.92 -4.81
N MET A 74 3.51 12.68 -3.71
CA MET A 74 2.47 13.63 -3.27
C MET A 74 2.25 14.76 -4.31
N ALA A 75 3.32 15.27 -4.91
CA ALA A 75 3.23 16.30 -5.94
C ALA A 75 2.48 15.79 -7.17
N ILE A 76 2.87 14.62 -7.70
CA ILE A 76 2.21 13.99 -8.84
C ILE A 76 0.74 13.71 -8.51
N ALA A 77 0.49 13.06 -7.36
CA ALA A 77 -0.85 12.69 -6.93
C ALA A 77 -1.79 13.89 -6.85
N SER A 78 -1.29 15.01 -6.32
CA SER A 78 -2.08 16.24 -6.20
C SER A 78 -2.40 16.87 -7.55
N CYS A 79 -1.45 16.86 -8.50
CA CYS A 79 -1.64 17.41 -9.85
C CYS A 79 -2.60 16.58 -10.71
N VAL A 80 -2.63 15.26 -10.54
CA VAL A 80 -3.45 14.34 -11.33
C VAL A 80 -4.69 13.84 -10.58
N HIS A 81 -4.93 14.35 -9.36
CA HIS A 81 -6.01 13.92 -8.48
C HIS A 81 -6.03 12.39 -8.24
N ALA A 82 -4.85 11.79 -8.03
CA ALA A 82 -4.74 10.41 -7.57
C ALA A 82 -5.24 10.30 -6.11
N GLN A 83 -5.70 9.13 -5.70
CA GLN A 83 -6.39 8.98 -4.41
C GLN A 83 -5.42 8.77 -3.24
N PHE A 84 -4.27 8.16 -3.49
CA PHE A 84 -3.32 7.84 -2.43
C PHE A 84 -1.88 7.73 -2.91
N ILE A 85 -0.95 7.81 -1.98
CA ILE A 85 0.45 7.44 -2.18
C ILE A 85 0.82 6.31 -1.22
N ARG A 86 1.72 5.44 -1.67
CA ARG A 86 2.43 4.51 -0.80
C ARG A 86 3.75 5.15 -0.38
N VAL A 87 4.07 5.06 0.90
CA VAL A 87 5.35 5.52 1.45
C VAL A 87 6.05 4.35 2.13
N ASN A 88 7.25 4.01 1.68
CA ASN A 88 7.98 2.89 2.27
C ASN A 88 8.44 3.26 3.70
N VAL A 89 9.18 4.34 3.88
CA VAL A 89 9.63 4.79 5.20
C VAL A 89 8.96 6.13 5.51
N LEU A 90 7.82 6.09 6.21
CA LEU A 90 7.15 7.29 6.69
C LEU A 90 7.76 7.77 8.02
N THR A 91 8.09 6.83 8.90
CA THR A 91 8.64 7.06 10.24
C THR A 91 9.85 6.17 10.51
N GLY A 92 10.74 6.62 11.39
CA GLY A 92 11.91 5.86 11.82
C GLY A 92 13.06 5.89 10.81
N VAL A 93 14.01 4.96 10.97
CA VAL A 93 15.21 4.87 10.13
C VAL A 93 15.46 3.43 9.71
N MET A 94 15.74 3.26 8.43
CA MET A 94 15.91 1.99 7.76
C MET A 94 17.28 1.93 7.07
N ALA A 95 18.07 0.91 7.38
CA ALA A 95 19.30 0.60 6.64
C ALA A 95 18.95 -0.22 5.39
N THR A 96 19.32 0.28 4.21
CA THR A 96 19.04 -0.32 2.90
C THR A 96 20.31 -0.41 2.04
N ASP A 97 20.18 -0.95 0.84
CA ASP A 97 21.21 -0.95 -0.22
C ASP A 97 21.57 0.47 -0.72
N GLN A 98 20.74 1.48 -0.45
CA GLN A 98 21.03 2.91 -0.71
C GLN A 98 21.58 3.65 0.53
N GLY A 99 21.89 2.94 1.61
CA GLY A 99 22.32 3.50 2.90
C GLY A 99 21.14 3.74 3.85
N LEU A 100 21.23 4.76 4.70
CA LEU A 100 20.18 5.08 5.67
C LEU A 100 19.06 5.88 5.02
N ILE A 101 17.84 5.35 5.05
CA ILE A 101 16.61 6.05 4.65
C ILE A 101 15.86 6.42 5.92
N GLU A 102 15.49 7.70 6.02
CA GLU A 102 14.83 8.29 7.18
C GLU A 102 13.39 8.65 6.81
N GLY A 103 12.47 8.45 7.75
CA GLY A 103 11.07 8.82 7.59
C GLY A 103 10.85 10.32 7.71
N GLU A 104 10.20 10.91 6.72
CA GLU A 104 10.00 12.37 6.62
C GLU A 104 8.54 12.80 6.83
N ALA A 105 7.78 12.10 7.71
CA ALA A 105 6.36 12.38 7.97
C ALA A 105 6.05 13.87 8.18
N HIS A 106 6.87 14.55 8.99
CA HIS A 106 6.70 15.98 9.26
C HIS A 106 6.73 16.84 7.98
N GLN A 107 7.72 16.62 7.12
CA GLN A 107 7.85 17.39 5.87
C GLN A 107 6.74 17.04 4.89
N LEU A 108 6.43 15.74 4.76
CA LEU A 108 5.41 15.24 3.84
C LEU A 108 4.02 15.79 4.17
N LEU A 109 3.63 15.80 5.44
CA LEU A 109 2.32 16.30 5.88
C LEU A 109 2.18 17.81 5.70
N ARG A 110 3.24 18.58 5.96
CA ARG A 110 3.26 20.02 5.66
C ARG A 110 3.13 20.26 4.17
N TYR A 111 3.86 19.50 3.35
CA TYR A 111 3.78 19.60 1.90
C TYR A 111 2.38 19.26 1.36
N ARG A 112 1.76 18.17 1.86
CA ARG A 112 0.35 17.83 1.56
C ARG A 112 -0.59 19.00 1.86
N ARG A 113 -0.43 19.64 3.03
CA ARG A 113 -1.22 20.80 3.44
C ARG A 113 -0.96 22.02 2.55
N GLU A 114 0.30 22.31 2.21
CA GLU A 114 0.69 23.42 1.33
C GLU A 114 0.09 23.28 -0.07
N LEU A 115 -0.04 22.05 -0.58
CA LEU A 115 -0.72 21.75 -1.84
C LEU A 115 -2.25 21.76 -1.75
N GLY A 116 -2.83 21.87 -0.54
CA GLY A 116 -4.28 21.73 -0.33
C GLY A 116 -4.81 20.34 -0.73
N SER A 117 -3.98 19.31 -0.55
CA SER A 117 -4.23 17.97 -1.08
C SER A 117 -4.83 17.03 -0.02
N ASP A 118 -5.85 16.27 -0.42
CA ASP A 118 -6.50 15.24 0.41
C ASP A 118 -5.97 13.82 0.12
N VAL A 119 -4.87 13.72 -0.63
CA VAL A 119 -4.23 12.44 -0.99
C VAL A 119 -3.89 11.66 0.28
N LYS A 120 -4.35 10.40 0.31
CA LYS A 120 -4.14 9.48 1.43
C LYS A 120 -2.70 8.96 1.46
N ILE A 121 -2.14 8.83 2.67
CA ILE A 121 -0.79 8.28 2.88
C ILE A 121 -0.95 6.87 3.43
N ILE A 122 -0.62 5.88 2.60
CA ILE A 122 -0.57 4.47 3.00
C ILE A 122 0.89 4.10 3.24
N ALA A 123 1.26 3.75 4.47
CA ALA A 123 2.67 3.62 4.85
C ALA A 123 3.07 2.18 5.18
N ASP A 124 4.24 1.74 4.70
CA ASP A 124 4.79 0.45 5.10
C ASP A 124 5.27 0.50 6.57
N VAL A 125 4.94 -0.54 7.31
CA VAL A 125 5.48 -0.82 8.64
C VAL A 125 6.59 -1.86 8.48
N LEU A 126 7.80 -1.54 8.94
CA LEU A 126 8.98 -2.42 8.84
C LEU A 126 9.24 -2.88 7.39
N VAL A 127 9.70 -1.93 6.58
CA VAL A 127 9.92 -2.05 5.13
C VAL A 127 10.69 -3.30 4.71
N LYS A 128 10.17 -4.02 3.71
CA LYS A 128 10.87 -5.12 3.02
C LYS A 128 12.23 -4.66 2.48
N HIS A 129 13.24 -5.54 2.51
CA HIS A 129 14.62 -5.23 2.06
C HIS A 129 15.28 -4.07 2.82
N ALA A 130 14.83 -3.80 4.03
CA ALA A 130 15.46 -2.88 4.94
C ALA A 130 15.58 -3.51 6.33
N ARG A 131 16.58 -3.06 7.10
CA ARG A 131 16.66 -3.38 8.53
C ARG A 131 16.42 -2.10 9.33
N PRO A 132 15.46 -2.08 10.26
CA PRO A 132 15.37 -0.97 11.19
C PRO A 132 16.68 -0.88 11.99
N LEU A 133 17.15 0.34 12.25
CA LEU A 133 18.34 0.53 13.08
C LEU A 133 18.08 0.21 14.57
N SER A 134 16.83 0.30 15.00
CA SER A 134 16.36 -0.21 16.28
C SER A 134 15.78 -1.62 16.12
N SER A 135 15.49 -2.28 17.24
CA SER A 135 14.64 -3.49 17.28
C SER A 135 13.24 -3.09 17.72
N PRO A 136 12.42 -2.46 16.87
CA PRO A 136 11.10 -1.99 17.27
C PRO A 136 10.17 -3.19 17.51
N ASN A 137 9.39 -3.10 18.57
CA ASN A 137 8.24 -3.98 18.75
C ASN A 137 7.20 -3.65 17.65
N LEU A 138 6.64 -4.66 16.99
CA LEU A 138 5.71 -4.48 15.87
C LEU A 138 4.51 -3.60 16.24
N THR A 139 3.87 -3.85 17.39
CA THR A 139 2.75 -3.05 17.89
C THR A 139 3.13 -1.57 18.04
N VAL A 140 4.33 -1.29 18.57
CA VAL A 140 4.83 0.08 18.70
C VAL A 140 5.10 0.69 17.32
N ALA A 141 5.71 -0.06 16.40
CA ALA A 141 5.98 0.42 15.05
C ALA A 141 4.69 0.78 14.29
N VAL A 142 3.65 -0.04 14.41
CA VAL A 142 2.33 0.24 13.83
C VAL A 142 1.75 1.52 14.43
N LYS A 143 1.70 1.62 15.77
CA LYS A 143 1.17 2.82 16.45
C LYS A 143 1.96 4.07 16.09
N ASP A 144 3.29 4.02 16.08
CA ASP A 144 4.11 5.17 15.71
C ASP A 144 3.85 5.60 14.26
N THR A 145 3.68 4.65 13.33
CA THR A 145 3.38 4.96 11.93
C THR A 145 2.03 5.66 11.79
N ILE A 146 1.03 5.26 12.58
CA ILE A 146 -0.32 5.84 12.56
C ILE A 146 -0.38 7.15 13.36
N GLU A 147 -0.07 7.12 14.64
CA GLU A 147 -0.30 8.23 15.58
C GLU A 147 0.73 9.34 15.41
N ARG A 148 2.00 8.99 15.15
CA ARG A 148 3.10 9.97 15.01
C ARG A 148 3.37 10.30 13.55
N GLY A 149 3.26 9.30 12.67
CA GLY A 149 3.39 9.45 11.23
C GLY A 149 2.13 10.01 10.55
N LEU A 150 0.97 9.93 11.20
CA LEU A 150 -0.34 10.31 10.66
C LEU A 150 -0.66 9.61 9.33
N ALA A 151 -0.26 8.33 9.23
CA ALA A 151 -0.64 7.48 8.11
C ALA A 151 -2.17 7.27 8.10
N ASP A 152 -2.76 7.36 6.91
CA ASP A 152 -4.19 7.07 6.70
C ASP A 152 -4.46 5.56 6.67
N ALA A 153 -3.43 4.75 6.43
CA ALA A 153 -3.45 3.29 6.50
C ALA A 153 -2.02 2.73 6.61
N VAL A 154 -1.88 1.49 7.08
CA VAL A 154 -0.59 0.80 7.21
C VAL A 154 -0.48 -0.44 6.32
N ILE A 155 0.73 -0.75 5.87
CA ILE A 155 1.05 -1.92 5.06
C ILE A 155 2.02 -2.79 5.84
N LEU A 156 1.67 -4.05 6.08
CA LEU A 156 2.57 -5.05 6.63
C LEU A 156 3.12 -5.95 5.51
N SER A 157 4.44 -6.00 5.38
CA SER A 157 5.12 -6.87 4.42
C SER A 157 5.93 -7.93 5.15
N GLY A 158 6.10 -9.10 4.52
CA GLY A 158 7.11 -10.05 4.94
C GLY A 158 8.53 -9.57 4.61
N TRP A 159 9.53 -10.29 5.11
CA TRP A 159 10.95 -9.91 5.06
C TRP A 159 11.53 -9.69 3.66
N ALA A 160 10.97 -10.37 2.65
CA ALA A 160 11.44 -10.32 1.26
C ALA A 160 10.28 -10.33 0.26
N THR A 161 10.56 -9.94 -0.98
CA THR A 161 9.60 -10.02 -2.08
C THR A 161 9.10 -11.45 -2.26
N GLY A 162 7.78 -11.62 -2.27
CA GLY A 162 7.15 -12.94 -2.40
C GLY A 162 6.93 -13.67 -1.07
N SER A 163 7.41 -13.15 0.06
CA SER A 163 7.14 -13.69 1.39
C SER A 163 6.01 -12.91 2.07
N PRO A 164 4.91 -13.57 2.50
CA PRO A 164 3.85 -12.88 3.23
C PRO A 164 4.27 -12.62 4.69
N PRO A 165 3.64 -11.64 5.37
CA PRO A 165 3.69 -11.59 6.82
C PRO A 165 3.02 -12.83 7.44
N SER A 166 3.38 -13.17 8.68
CA SER A 166 2.68 -14.23 9.40
C SER A 166 1.26 -13.77 9.76
N LEU A 167 0.33 -14.73 9.94
CA LEU A 167 -1.03 -14.40 10.37
C LEU A 167 -1.03 -13.76 11.77
N GLU A 168 -0.17 -14.24 12.67
CA GLU A 168 0.01 -13.67 14.01
C GLU A 168 0.48 -12.21 13.96
N ASP A 169 1.45 -11.89 13.10
CA ASP A 169 1.90 -10.50 12.92
C ASP A 169 0.78 -9.60 12.36
N LEU A 170 -0.06 -10.13 11.46
CA LEU A 170 -1.22 -9.40 10.94
C LEU A 170 -2.28 -9.16 12.02
N GLU A 171 -2.59 -10.16 12.84
CA GLU A 171 -3.53 -10.02 13.97
C GLU A 171 -3.02 -8.98 14.99
N LEU A 172 -1.73 -9.04 15.33
CA LEU A 172 -1.08 -8.06 16.18
C LEU A 172 -1.12 -6.64 15.58
N ALA A 173 -0.86 -6.52 14.28
CA ALA A 173 -0.90 -5.24 13.58
C ALA A 173 -2.33 -4.68 13.49
N SER A 174 -3.32 -5.52 13.18
CA SER A 174 -4.74 -5.15 13.14
C SER A 174 -5.23 -4.65 14.50
N ALA A 175 -4.89 -5.37 15.58
CA ALA A 175 -5.20 -4.93 16.94
C ALA A 175 -4.49 -3.62 17.31
N ALA A 176 -3.24 -3.43 16.88
CA ALA A 176 -2.47 -2.21 17.11
C ALA A 176 -2.99 -1.00 16.34
N ALA A 177 -3.60 -1.23 15.17
CA ALA A 177 -4.06 -0.18 14.26
C ALA A 177 -5.36 0.50 14.70
N ASP A 178 -6.09 -0.08 15.66
CA ASP A 178 -7.28 0.49 16.31
C ASP A 178 -8.30 1.07 15.30
N GLY A 179 -8.65 0.27 14.29
CA GLY A 179 -9.61 0.66 13.25
C GLY A 179 -9.01 1.42 12.06
N THR A 180 -7.71 1.73 12.08
CA THR A 180 -6.98 2.19 10.89
C THR A 180 -6.75 1.02 9.93
N PRO A 181 -7.00 1.16 8.62
CA PRO A 181 -6.90 0.03 7.69
C PRO A 181 -5.49 -0.58 7.61
N VAL A 182 -5.44 -1.92 7.62
CA VAL A 182 -4.21 -2.71 7.51
C VAL A 182 -4.19 -3.49 6.19
N PHE A 183 -3.12 -3.29 5.41
CA PHE A 183 -2.93 -3.93 4.11
C PHE A 183 -1.76 -4.92 4.13
N ILE A 184 -1.88 -6.01 3.39
CA ILE A 184 -0.77 -6.94 3.12
C ILE A 184 0.08 -6.39 1.98
N GLY A 185 1.38 -6.25 2.17
CA GLY A 185 2.30 -5.60 1.20
C GLY A 185 3.16 -6.53 0.35
N SER A 186 3.17 -7.83 0.64
CA SER A 186 3.97 -8.83 -0.09
C SER A 186 3.46 -10.26 0.09
N GLY A 187 3.84 -11.13 -0.84
CA GLY A 187 3.75 -12.60 -0.71
C GLY A 187 2.36 -13.22 -0.70
N ALA A 188 1.32 -12.43 -0.93
CA ALA A 188 0.00 -12.96 -1.19
C ALA A 188 -0.07 -13.71 -2.53
N SER A 189 -0.64 -14.90 -2.51
CA SER A 189 -0.93 -15.77 -3.65
C SER A 189 -2.37 -16.28 -3.56
N VAL A 190 -2.88 -16.92 -4.62
CA VAL A 190 -4.21 -17.55 -4.61
C VAL A 190 -4.33 -18.58 -3.49
N ASP A 191 -3.23 -19.26 -3.14
CA ASP A 191 -3.21 -20.36 -2.17
C ASP A 191 -3.30 -19.87 -0.71
N ASN A 192 -2.88 -18.64 -0.41
CA ASN A 192 -2.80 -18.12 0.96
C ASN A 192 -3.68 -16.88 1.21
N ILE A 193 -4.19 -16.21 0.18
CA ILE A 193 -4.85 -14.91 0.35
C ILE A 193 -6.11 -15.01 1.20
N ALA A 194 -6.86 -16.10 1.08
CA ALA A 194 -8.03 -16.33 1.92
C ALA A 194 -7.63 -16.27 3.40
N THR A 195 -6.62 -17.03 3.82
CA THR A 195 -6.14 -17.02 5.21
C THR A 195 -5.66 -15.63 5.64
N LEU A 196 -4.84 -14.96 4.83
CA LEU A 196 -4.27 -13.66 5.21
C LEU A 196 -5.34 -12.56 5.37
N MET A 197 -6.37 -12.58 4.52
CA MET A 197 -7.48 -11.61 4.59
C MET A 197 -8.39 -11.78 5.82
N GLN A 198 -8.18 -12.79 6.67
CA GLN A 198 -8.88 -12.90 7.94
C GLN A 198 -8.45 -11.82 8.95
N ALA A 199 -7.22 -11.31 8.81
CA ALA A 199 -6.61 -10.34 9.72
C ALA A 199 -6.16 -9.04 9.01
N ALA A 200 -6.68 -8.77 7.80
CA ALA A 200 -6.32 -7.60 7.01
C ALA A 200 -7.53 -7.03 6.24
N ASP A 201 -7.48 -5.74 5.92
CA ASP A 201 -8.54 -5.01 5.21
C ASP A 201 -8.36 -5.03 3.69
N GLY A 202 -7.14 -5.28 3.23
CA GLY A 202 -6.79 -5.34 1.82
C GLY A 202 -5.39 -5.91 1.56
N VAL A 203 -5.05 -5.99 0.28
CA VAL A 203 -3.77 -6.56 -0.18
C VAL A 203 -3.23 -5.79 -1.38
N ILE A 204 -1.93 -5.56 -1.37
CA ILE A 204 -1.14 -5.06 -2.49
C ILE A 204 -0.37 -6.25 -3.06
N VAL A 205 -0.66 -6.59 -4.31
CA VAL A 205 -0.09 -7.76 -4.99
C VAL A 205 0.36 -7.40 -6.41
N SER A 206 1.47 -8.00 -6.85
CA SER A 206 2.02 -7.77 -8.20
C SER A 206 2.45 -9.09 -8.85
N SER A 207 3.51 -9.73 -8.36
CA SER A 207 4.09 -10.93 -9.00
C SER A 207 3.07 -12.05 -9.20
N SER A 208 2.21 -12.33 -8.23
CA SER A 208 1.16 -13.36 -8.32
C SER A 208 0.17 -13.12 -9.46
N LEU A 209 -0.01 -11.88 -9.88
CA LEU A 209 -0.92 -11.49 -10.99
C LEU A 209 -0.23 -11.55 -12.37
N LYS A 210 1.10 -11.63 -12.40
CA LYS A 210 1.89 -11.66 -13.63
C LYS A 210 1.88 -13.05 -14.24
N ARG A 211 1.99 -13.15 -15.57
CA ARG A 211 2.11 -14.45 -16.25
C ARG A 211 3.30 -15.23 -15.69
N GLN A 212 3.07 -16.49 -15.36
CA GLN A 212 4.06 -17.39 -14.73
C GLN A 212 4.64 -16.87 -13.40
N GLY A 213 4.01 -15.87 -12.77
CA GLY A 213 4.53 -15.27 -11.52
C GLY A 213 5.77 -14.40 -11.69
N ARG A 214 6.17 -14.04 -12.93
CA ARG A 214 7.44 -13.36 -13.22
C ARG A 214 7.25 -11.86 -13.41
N ILE A 215 8.06 -11.04 -12.72
CA ILE A 215 7.98 -9.57 -12.76
C ILE A 215 8.18 -8.99 -14.17
N GLU A 216 8.99 -9.66 -14.99
CA GLU A 216 9.30 -9.25 -16.37
C GLU A 216 8.06 -9.35 -17.28
N GLN A 217 7.14 -10.25 -16.94
CA GLN A 217 5.98 -10.57 -17.77
C GLN A 217 4.86 -9.54 -17.56
N THR A 218 3.86 -9.57 -18.45
CA THR A 218 2.65 -8.75 -18.28
C THR A 218 1.69 -9.38 -17.27
N ILE A 219 0.76 -8.57 -16.78
CA ILE A 219 -0.36 -9.04 -15.96
C ILE A 219 -1.27 -9.96 -16.80
N ASP A 220 -1.82 -10.98 -16.15
CA ASP A 220 -2.80 -11.89 -16.73
C ASP A 220 -4.17 -11.66 -16.08
N PRO A 221 -5.19 -11.18 -16.83
CA PRO A 221 -6.49 -10.85 -16.26
C PRO A 221 -7.20 -12.05 -15.62
N ASN A 222 -6.94 -13.28 -16.10
CA ASN A 222 -7.52 -14.48 -15.48
C ASN A 222 -6.92 -14.72 -14.10
N ARG A 223 -5.60 -14.52 -13.95
CA ARG A 223 -4.93 -14.63 -12.64
C ARG A 223 -5.42 -13.56 -11.67
N VAL A 224 -5.69 -12.35 -12.17
CA VAL A 224 -6.31 -11.28 -11.38
C VAL A 224 -7.69 -11.70 -10.90
N ALA A 225 -8.57 -12.17 -11.80
CA ALA A 225 -9.92 -12.59 -11.43
C ALA A 225 -9.91 -13.74 -10.40
N THR A 226 -9.06 -14.76 -10.60
CA THR A 226 -8.92 -15.87 -9.63
C THR A 226 -8.43 -15.38 -8.27
N PHE A 227 -7.46 -14.46 -8.24
CA PHE A 227 -6.94 -13.90 -6.99
C PHE A 227 -7.99 -13.06 -6.26
N VAL A 228 -8.68 -12.19 -6.98
CA VAL A 228 -9.74 -11.33 -6.42
C VAL A 228 -10.88 -12.17 -5.86
N GLU A 229 -11.29 -13.23 -6.56
CA GLU A 229 -12.31 -14.15 -6.07
C GLU A 229 -11.87 -14.83 -4.77
N ALA A 230 -10.66 -15.39 -4.75
CA ALA A 230 -10.10 -16.03 -3.55
C ALA A 230 -10.03 -15.07 -2.35
N ALA A 231 -9.70 -13.79 -2.58
CA ALA A 231 -9.67 -12.77 -1.53
C ALA A 231 -11.07 -12.41 -0.99
N ARG A 232 -12.12 -12.53 -1.82
CA ARG A 232 -13.50 -12.14 -1.46
C ARG A 232 -14.29 -13.24 -0.77
N ILE A 233 -13.92 -14.51 -0.91
CA ILE A 233 -14.62 -15.67 -0.32
C ILE A 233 -14.92 -15.45 1.18
N ILE A 234 -13.97 -14.89 1.94
CA ILE A 234 -14.13 -14.70 3.39
C ILE A 234 -15.13 -13.58 3.73
N ARG A 235 -15.15 -12.48 2.97
CA ARG A 235 -16.10 -11.38 3.23
C ARG A 235 -17.56 -11.83 3.09
N ASN A 236 -17.84 -12.75 2.17
CA ASN A 236 -19.20 -13.27 1.96
C ASN A 236 -19.63 -14.25 3.07
N SER A 237 -18.71 -15.04 3.62
CA SER A 237 -18.99 -15.94 4.75
C SER A 237 -19.22 -15.19 6.07
N SER A 238 -18.50 -14.09 6.31
CA SER A 238 -18.67 -13.26 7.51
C SER A 238 -19.94 -12.39 7.47
N ASN A 239 -20.37 -11.92 6.29
CA ASN A 239 -21.62 -11.16 6.15
C ASN A 239 -22.88 -12.03 6.33
N ASN A 240 -22.84 -13.31 5.96
CA ASN A 240 -23.96 -14.25 6.19
C ASN A 240 -24.06 -14.74 7.64
N SER A 241 -22.99 -14.64 8.43
CA SER A 241 -22.99 -15.01 9.86
C SER A 241 -23.33 -13.83 10.78
N SER A 242 -23.11 -12.59 10.32
CA SER A 242 -23.39 -11.36 11.07
C SER A 242 -24.86 -10.91 11.04
N SER A 243 -25.72 -11.53 10.22
CA SER A 243 -27.16 -11.21 10.17
C SER A 243 -27.98 -11.84 11.30
N ASN A 244 -27.37 -12.58 12.24
CA ASN A 244 -28.08 -13.36 13.27
C ASN A 244 -27.80 -12.97 14.74
N SER A 245 -27.18 -11.81 15.02
CA SER A 245 -26.97 -11.36 16.41
C SER A 245 -27.19 -9.86 16.59
N LYS A 246 -28.45 -9.44 16.81
CA LYS A 246 -28.78 -8.14 17.41
C LYS A 246 -29.49 -8.34 18.74
N GLY A 247 -28.86 -7.89 19.83
CA GLY A 247 -29.53 -7.70 21.12
C GLY A 247 -28.58 -7.37 22.26
N GLY A 248 -28.54 -6.09 22.68
CA GLY A 248 -27.99 -5.71 24.00
C GLY A 248 -27.40 -4.30 24.09
N LYS A 249 -28.19 -3.32 24.54
CA LYS A 249 -27.75 -1.99 25.01
C LYS A 249 -27.39 -2.02 26.51
N LYS A 250 -26.36 -1.26 26.91
CA LYS A 250 -26.23 -0.42 28.15
C LYS A 250 -24.82 0.21 28.17
N SER A 251 -24.65 1.52 27.97
CA SER A 251 -24.73 2.67 28.91
C SER A 251 -23.50 2.89 29.82
N THR A 252 -22.67 3.86 29.40
CA THR A 252 -21.95 4.93 30.13
C THR A 252 -21.16 4.63 31.43
N SER A 253 -19.87 4.98 31.43
CA SER A 253 -19.30 5.90 32.43
C SER A 253 -18.02 6.59 31.90
N SER A 254 -17.86 7.84 32.30
CA SER A 254 -16.83 8.82 31.91
C SER A 254 -15.54 8.71 32.73
N VAL A 255 -14.37 8.95 32.13
CA VAL A 255 -13.28 9.75 32.73
C VAL A 255 -12.51 10.47 31.60
N LYS A 256 -12.01 11.66 31.93
CA LYS A 256 -11.50 12.74 31.09
C LYS A 256 -10.01 12.96 31.42
N LEU A 257 -9.21 13.29 30.40
CA LEU A 257 -8.10 14.29 30.35
C LEU A 257 -6.73 13.82 29.83
N HIS A 258 -6.38 14.45 28.70
CA HIS A 258 -5.12 15.04 28.19
C HIS A 258 -3.72 14.52 28.58
N SER A 259 -2.91 14.35 27.54
CA SER A 259 -1.81 15.25 27.17
C SER A 259 -1.81 15.46 25.66
#